data_AF-A0A380TLC3-F1
#
_entry.id   AF-A0A380TLC3-F1
#
_cell.length_a   1.000
_cell.length_b   1.000
_cell.length_c   1.000
_cell.angle_alpha   90.00
_cell.angle_beta   90.00
_cell.angle_gamma   90.00
#
_symmetry.space_group_name_H-M   'P 1'
#
loop_
_entity.id
_entity.type
_entity.pdbx_description
1 polymer ?
#
loop_
_entity_poly.entity_id
_entity_poly.type
_entity_poly.pdbx_seq_one_letter_code
_entity_poly.pdbx_strand_id
1 'polypeptide(L)'
;MCCAKEAAQQSVHSPGRVADSETVGYALLDPDNWRDGKLLNAAFSRTRLRACDLSIYRVESSTAAMILEKVVSPQLQRNQSRSFAGVLRALCADIRACRDQSTNDRQFCVVDDGLDGFESHALLGFSESTAGASSNLQTAARANLVAVFGGDGSIATNLP
;
A
#
# COMPACT_ATOMS: atom_id res chain seq x y z
N MET A 1 -6.61 -12.60 8.99
CA MET A 1 -6.84 -13.03 7.60
C MET A 1 -7.15 -11.77 6.80
N CYS A 2 -6.20 -11.31 5.97
CA CYS A 2 -6.29 -10.03 5.27
C CYS A 2 -7.35 -10.08 4.15
N CYS A 3 -7.39 -11.17 3.36
CA CYS A 3 -8.31 -11.26 2.22
C CYS A 3 -9.75 -11.49 2.64
N ALA A 4 -9.98 -12.20 3.75
CA ALA A 4 -11.32 -12.32 4.32
C ALA A 4 -11.92 -10.93 4.66
N LYS A 5 -11.08 -9.96 5.05
CA LYS A 5 -11.51 -8.58 5.32
C LYS A 5 -11.87 -7.80 4.04
N GLU A 6 -11.34 -8.15 2.87
CA GLU A 6 -11.74 -7.49 1.61
C GLU A 6 -13.19 -7.79 1.21
N ALA A 7 -13.81 -8.84 1.77
CA ALA A 7 -15.13 -9.30 1.37
C ALA A 7 -16.27 -8.37 1.84
N ALA A 8 -16.02 -7.55 2.86
CA ALA A 8 -16.99 -6.64 3.45
C ALA A 8 -16.31 -5.30 3.76
N GLN A 9 -17.11 -4.24 3.88
CA GLN A 9 -16.64 -2.95 4.39
C GLN A 9 -16.16 -3.14 5.84
N GLN A 10 -14.94 -2.68 6.14
CA GLN A 10 -14.35 -2.80 7.47
C GLN A 10 -14.52 -1.55 8.32
N SER A 11 -14.61 -0.38 7.69
CA SER A 11 -14.77 0.89 8.39
C SER A 11 -16.05 1.61 8.01
N VAL A 12 -16.76 2.16 9.01
CA VAL A 12 -17.90 3.05 8.80
C VAL A 12 -17.51 4.38 8.16
N HIS A 13 -16.23 4.74 8.21
CA HIS A 13 -15.71 5.98 7.61
C HIS A 13 -15.26 5.79 6.16
N SER A 14 -15.14 4.55 5.66
CA SER A 14 -14.75 4.33 4.27
C SER A 14 -15.97 4.48 3.34
N PRO A 15 -15.76 4.83 2.06
CA PRO A 15 -16.84 4.84 1.06
C PRO A 15 -17.30 3.42 0.65
N GLY A 16 -16.85 2.39 1.36
CA GLY A 16 -17.12 0.98 1.08
C GLY A 16 -15.84 0.20 0.77
N ARG A 17 -16.03 -1.03 0.29
CA ARG A 17 -14.95 -1.92 -0.14
C ARG A 17 -14.10 -1.24 -1.22
N VAL A 18 -12.80 -1.59 -1.27
CA VAL A 18 -11.91 -1.10 -2.32
C VAL A 18 -12.13 -1.91 -3.61
N ALA A 19 -12.63 -1.27 -4.65
CA ALA A 19 -12.92 -1.87 -5.95
C ALA A 19 -11.65 -2.13 -6.76
N ASP A 20 -11.73 -3.04 -7.76
CA ASP A 20 -10.60 -3.35 -8.66
C ASP A 20 -10.21 -2.15 -9.54
N SER A 21 -11.17 -1.28 -9.84
CA SER A 21 -10.99 -0.10 -10.68
C SER A 21 -10.35 1.09 -9.96
N GLU A 22 -10.07 0.98 -8.66
CA GLU A 22 -9.50 2.09 -7.88
C GLU A 22 -7.98 2.09 -7.91
N THR A 23 -7.41 3.29 -7.94
CA THR A 23 -5.98 3.49 -7.81
C THR A 23 -5.63 3.70 -6.35
N VAL A 24 -4.60 3.01 -5.86
CA VAL A 24 -4.06 3.25 -4.51
C VAL A 24 -2.70 3.91 -4.58
N GLY A 25 -2.45 4.80 -3.62
CA GLY A 25 -1.19 5.52 -3.48
C GLY A 25 -0.40 5.05 -2.26
N TYR A 26 0.93 5.05 -2.41
CA TYR A 26 1.90 4.77 -1.36
C TYR A 26 2.89 5.92 -1.25
N ALA A 27 2.91 6.61 -0.11
CA ALA A 27 3.77 7.77 0.10
C ALA A 27 5.24 7.36 0.29
N LEU A 28 6.13 8.06 -0.41
CA LEU A 28 7.58 7.91 -0.31
C LEU A 28 8.16 9.01 0.57
N LEU A 29 8.99 8.60 1.53
CA LEU A 29 9.67 9.46 2.47
C LEU A 29 11.16 9.12 2.48
N ASP A 30 12.01 10.12 2.27
CA ASP A 30 13.47 9.99 2.35
C ASP A 30 13.94 10.47 3.73
N PRO A 31 14.71 9.69 4.52
CA PRO A 31 15.34 8.40 4.18
C PRO A 31 14.62 7.17 4.75
N ASP A 32 13.30 7.15 4.75
CA ASP A 32 12.53 6.09 5.41
C ASP A 32 12.36 4.86 4.51
N ASN A 33 11.54 5.00 3.48
CA ASN A 33 11.24 3.94 2.52
C ASN A 33 11.82 4.25 1.12
N TRP A 34 12.47 5.41 0.98
CA TRP A 34 13.04 5.91 -0.25
C TRP A 34 14.40 6.57 0.01
N ARG A 35 15.32 6.46 -0.93
CA ARG A 35 16.57 7.25 -0.96
C ARG A 35 17.21 7.16 -2.35
N ASP A 36 17.72 8.29 -2.85
CA ASP A 36 18.57 8.34 -4.07
C ASP A 36 17.99 7.56 -5.27
N GLY A 37 16.71 7.75 -5.58
CA GLY A 37 16.10 7.07 -6.73
C GLY A 37 15.67 5.62 -6.47
N LYS A 38 15.75 5.13 -5.22
CA LYS A 38 15.55 3.72 -4.89
C LYS A 38 14.61 3.51 -3.70
N LEU A 39 13.79 2.46 -3.80
CA LEU A 39 13.05 1.94 -2.66
C LEU A 39 13.99 1.23 -1.69
N LEU A 40 13.85 1.56 -0.41
CA LEU A 40 14.58 0.91 0.68
C LEU A 40 13.85 -0.38 1.12
N ASN A 41 14.51 -1.20 1.93
CA ASN A 41 13.90 -2.42 2.49
C ASN A 41 12.67 -2.13 3.37
N ALA A 42 12.57 -0.91 3.92
CA ALA A 42 11.39 -0.47 4.66
C ALA A 42 10.16 -0.29 3.78
N ALA A 43 10.32 0.00 2.47
CA ALA A 43 9.22 0.00 1.52
C ALA A 43 8.65 -1.42 1.40
N PHE A 44 7.32 -1.52 1.46
CA PHE A 44 6.62 -2.80 1.40
C PHE A 44 7.17 -3.82 2.42
N SER A 45 7.39 -3.38 3.66
CA SER A 45 7.94 -4.22 4.72
C SER A 45 7.13 -5.51 4.89
N ARG A 46 7.81 -6.65 4.87
CA ARG A 46 7.18 -7.98 5.05
C ARG A 46 6.46 -8.11 6.39
N THR A 47 6.96 -7.47 7.44
CA THR A 47 6.30 -7.45 8.75
C THR A 47 4.93 -6.79 8.65
N ARG A 48 4.86 -5.63 7.99
CA ARG A 48 3.62 -4.88 7.79
C ARG A 48 2.64 -5.60 6.87
N LEU A 49 3.16 -6.13 5.76
CA LEU A 49 2.35 -6.93 4.83
C LEU A 49 1.78 -8.18 5.51
N ARG A 50 2.55 -8.88 6.34
CA ARG A 50 2.06 -10.04 7.10
C ARG A 50 0.99 -9.66 8.13
N ALA A 51 1.15 -8.49 8.76
CA ALA A 51 0.17 -7.95 9.70
C ALA A 51 -1.08 -7.36 9.01
N CYS A 52 -1.07 -7.24 7.68
CA CYS A 52 -2.11 -6.53 6.92
C CYS A 52 -2.29 -5.09 7.42
N ASP A 53 -1.17 -4.40 7.64
CA ASP A 53 -1.15 -3.04 8.22
C ASP A 53 -0.40 -2.02 7.36
N LEU A 54 0.03 -2.37 6.15
CA LEU A 54 0.76 -1.43 5.30
C LEU A 54 -0.20 -0.35 4.79
N SER A 55 -0.06 0.86 5.35
CA SER A 55 -0.92 1.99 5.04
C SER A 55 -0.71 2.47 3.60
N ILE A 56 -1.84 2.60 2.90
CA ILE A 56 -2.00 3.16 1.56
C ILE A 56 -3.25 4.06 1.58
N TYR A 57 -3.48 4.80 0.50
CA TYR A 57 -4.68 5.63 0.37
C TYR A 57 -5.32 5.46 -1.01
N ARG A 58 -6.64 5.58 -1.08
CA ARG A 58 -7.43 5.52 -2.32
C ARG A 58 -7.34 6.86 -3.03
N VAL A 59 -6.76 6.89 -4.23
CA VAL A 59 -6.43 8.13 -4.94
C VAL A 59 -7.71 8.91 -5.25
N GLU A 60 -8.74 8.23 -5.73
CA GLU A 60 -9.99 8.85 -6.18
C GLU A 60 -10.83 9.43 -5.02
N SER A 61 -10.58 8.99 -3.78
CA SER A 61 -11.23 9.52 -2.57
C SER A 61 -10.32 10.43 -1.74
N SER A 62 -9.18 10.85 -2.29
CA SER A 62 -8.20 11.66 -1.57
C SER A 62 -8.00 13.03 -2.22
N THR A 63 -7.54 13.99 -1.41
CA THR A 63 -6.97 15.26 -1.91
C THR A 63 -5.51 15.38 -1.48
N ALA A 64 -4.71 16.15 -2.19
CA ALA A 64 -3.35 16.49 -1.78
C ALA A 64 -3.26 16.99 -0.33
N ALA A 65 -4.17 17.89 0.08
CA ALA A 65 -4.20 18.41 1.44
C ALA A 65 -4.43 17.30 2.48
N MET A 66 -5.37 16.40 2.21
CA MET A 66 -5.68 15.27 3.08
C MET A 66 -4.48 14.32 3.21
N ILE A 67 -3.82 13.96 2.10
CA ILE A 67 -2.66 13.05 2.13
C ILE A 67 -1.48 13.72 2.86
N LEU A 68 -1.25 15.01 2.62
CA LEU A 68 -0.23 15.77 3.32
C LEU A 68 -0.50 15.78 4.83
N GLU A 69 -1.73 16.05 5.26
CA GLU A 69 -2.10 16.15 6.67
C GLU A 69 -2.11 14.79 7.38
N LYS A 70 -2.66 13.75 6.75
CA LYS A 70 -2.95 12.46 7.39
C LYS A 70 -1.86 11.41 7.19
N VAL A 71 -1.08 11.49 6.12
CA VAL A 71 -0.04 10.50 5.80
C VAL A 71 1.36 11.07 5.99
N VAL A 72 1.64 12.21 5.36
CA VAL A 72 3.01 12.75 5.29
C VAL A 72 3.39 13.46 6.59
N SER A 73 2.61 14.47 7.00
CA SER A 73 2.92 15.32 8.16
C SER A 73 3.16 14.54 9.45
N PRO A 74 2.37 13.50 9.80
CA PRO A 74 2.61 12.72 11.01
C PRO A 74 3.96 11.97 10.96
N GLN A 75 4.42 11.57 9.78
CA GLN A 75 5.70 10.88 9.62
C GLN A 75 6.89 11.85 9.72
N LEU A 76 6.72 13.09 9.24
CA LEU A 76 7.72 14.15 9.36
C LEU A 76 7.81 14.69 10.80
N GLN A 77 6.68 14.82 11.49
CA GLN A 77 6.64 15.21 12.90
C GLN A 77 7.33 14.18 13.80
N ARG A 78 7.15 12.89 13.52
CA ARG A 78 7.82 11.80 14.24
C ARG A 78 9.32 11.74 13.99
N ASN A 79 9.77 12.15 12.80
CA ASN A 79 11.18 12.21 12.46
C ASN A 79 11.45 13.35 11.46
N GLN A 80 11.99 14.45 11.98
CA GLN A 80 12.23 15.68 11.22
C GLN A 80 13.37 15.58 10.20
N SER A 81 14.18 14.51 10.24
CA SER A 81 15.16 14.21 9.18
C SER A 81 14.53 13.64 7.91
N ARG A 82 13.23 13.29 7.96
CA ARG A 82 12.50 12.82 6.79
C ARG A 82 12.06 13.99 5.93
N SER A 83 11.91 13.73 4.64
CA SER A 83 11.29 14.61 3.66
C SER A 83 10.37 13.82 2.76
N PHE A 84 9.36 14.47 2.19
CA PHE A 84 8.48 13.85 1.22
C PHE A 84 9.18 13.72 -0.13
N ALA A 85 9.24 12.50 -0.66
CA ALA A 85 9.95 12.19 -1.90
C ALA A 85 9.01 11.97 -3.11
N GLY A 86 7.72 11.76 -2.86
CA GLY A 86 6.71 11.52 -3.90
C GLY A 86 5.75 10.40 -3.51
N VAL A 87 5.03 9.87 -4.50
CA VAL A 87 4.11 8.75 -4.33
C VAL A 87 4.25 7.74 -5.44
N LEU A 88 4.10 6.46 -5.08
CA LEU A 88 3.84 5.39 -6.03
C LEU A 88 2.34 5.17 -6.15
N ARG A 89 1.88 4.77 -7.33
CA ARG A 89 0.47 4.45 -7.59
C ARG A 89 0.37 3.07 -8.25
N ALA A 90 -0.74 2.41 -8.01
CA ALA A 90 -1.08 1.14 -8.67
C ALA A 90 -2.58 0.96 -8.71
N LEU A 91 -3.08 0.33 -9.78
CA LEU A 91 -4.47 -0.11 -9.86
C LEU A 91 -4.66 -1.31 -8.91
N CYS A 92 -5.78 -1.33 -8.18
CA CYS A 92 -6.09 -2.44 -7.29
C CYS A 92 -6.16 -3.77 -8.04
N ALA A 93 -6.73 -3.80 -9.25
CA ALA A 93 -6.75 -4.99 -10.10
C ALA A 93 -5.36 -5.62 -10.29
N ASP A 94 -4.31 -4.80 -10.49
CA ASP A 94 -2.95 -5.30 -10.74
C ASP A 94 -2.31 -5.88 -9.48
N ILE A 95 -2.55 -5.23 -8.33
CA ILE A 95 -2.14 -5.77 -7.02
C ILE A 95 -2.80 -7.14 -6.80
N ARG A 96 -4.08 -7.25 -7.12
CA ARG A 96 -4.86 -8.48 -6.95
C ARG A 96 -4.53 -9.55 -8.00
N ALA A 97 -4.00 -9.15 -9.16
CA ALA A 97 -3.54 -10.06 -10.20
C ALA A 97 -2.20 -10.75 -9.86
N CYS A 98 -1.45 -10.24 -8.87
CA CYS A 98 -0.25 -10.91 -8.37
C CYS A 98 -0.61 -12.28 -7.77
N ARG A 99 -0.08 -13.35 -8.37
CA ARG A 99 -0.36 -14.73 -7.98
C ARG A 99 0.91 -15.52 -7.71
N ASP A 100 0.80 -16.45 -6.77
CA ASP A 100 1.83 -17.48 -6.60
C ASP A 100 1.81 -18.42 -7.81
N GLN A 101 2.97 -18.65 -8.43
CA GLN A 101 3.05 -19.44 -9.66
C GLN A 101 2.76 -20.94 -9.44
N SER A 102 2.93 -21.44 -8.21
CA SER A 102 2.74 -22.84 -7.89
C SER A 102 1.30 -23.15 -7.46
N THR A 103 0.68 -22.28 -6.66
CA THR A 103 -0.68 -22.51 -6.16
C THR A 103 -1.75 -21.73 -6.92
N ASN A 104 -1.35 -20.75 -7.74
CA ASN A 104 -2.23 -19.80 -8.41
C ASN A 104 -3.05 -18.91 -7.44
N ASP A 105 -2.72 -18.91 -6.15
CA ASP A 105 -3.40 -18.07 -5.16
C ASP A 105 -2.98 -16.61 -5.31
N ARG A 106 -3.90 -15.69 -5.00
CA ARG A 106 -3.57 -14.26 -4.89
C ARG A 106 -2.50 -14.06 -3.82
N GLN A 107 -1.57 -13.14 -4.07
CA GLN A 107 -0.50 -12.82 -3.12
C GLN A 107 -0.85 -11.69 -2.16
N PHE A 108 -1.75 -10.79 -2.57
CA PHE A 108 -2.04 -9.55 -1.86
C PHE A 108 -3.53 -9.26 -1.75
N CYS A 109 -3.88 -8.50 -0.72
CA CYS A 109 -5.22 -8.03 -0.43
C CYS A 109 -5.19 -6.56 0.03
N VAL A 110 -6.12 -5.77 -0.49
CA VAL A 110 -6.35 -4.34 -0.30
C VAL A 110 -7.68 -4.15 0.44
N VAL A 111 -7.58 -3.79 1.70
CA VAL A 111 -8.68 -3.74 2.66
C VAL A 111 -9.02 -2.28 2.93
N ASP A 112 -10.31 -1.92 2.93
CA ASP A 112 -10.71 -0.58 3.36
C ASP A 112 -10.42 -0.42 4.86
N ASP A 113 -9.94 0.74 5.28
CA ASP A 113 -9.66 1.02 6.68
C ASP A 113 -9.83 2.52 6.94
N GLY A 114 -10.90 3.10 6.39
CA GLY A 114 -11.17 4.54 6.48
C GLY A 114 -11.09 5.00 7.95
N LEU A 115 -10.43 6.11 8.20
CA LEU A 115 -10.32 6.70 9.53
C LEU A 115 -11.17 7.96 9.60
N ASP A 116 -11.49 8.40 10.82
CA ASP A 116 -12.16 9.69 11.00
C ASP A 116 -11.31 10.83 10.41
N GLY A 117 -11.92 11.62 9.52
CA GLY A 117 -11.23 12.65 8.73
C GLY A 117 -10.21 12.11 7.70
N PHE A 118 -10.18 10.81 7.42
CA PHE A 118 -9.35 10.18 6.39
C PHE A 118 -10.03 8.94 5.79
N GLU A 119 -11.16 9.16 5.14
CA GLU A 119 -12.01 8.11 4.53
C GLU A 119 -11.32 7.28 3.46
N SER A 120 -10.30 7.84 2.81
CA SER A 120 -9.52 7.17 1.77
C SER A 120 -8.46 6.23 2.29
N HIS A 121 -8.26 6.14 3.61
CA HIS A 121 -7.30 5.20 4.17
C HIS A 121 -7.66 3.75 3.83
N ALA A 122 -6.64 2.99 3.45
CA ALA A 122 -6.74 1.57 3.18
C ALA A 122 -5.46 0.86 3.64
N LEU A 123 -5.57 -0.46 3.78
CA LEU A 123 -4.47 -1.32 4.19
C LEU A 123 -4.14 -2.33 3.09
N LEU A 124 -2.86 -2.54 2.88
CA LEU A 124 -2.32 -3.57 2.01
C LEU A 124 -1.66 -4.66 2.86
N GLY A 125 -1.95 -5.91 2.53
CA GLY A 125 -1.34 -7.05 3.20
C GLY A 125 -1.13 -8.24 2.27
N PHE A 126 -0.37 -9.20 2.76
CA PHE A 126 -0.28 -10.53 2.17
C PHE A 126 -1.62 -11.24 2.30
N SER A 127 -1.93 -12.08 1.32
CA SER A 127 -2.95 -13.10 1.46
C SER A 127 -2.61 -14.11 2.56
N GLU A 128 -3.58 -14.89 3.00
CA GLU A 128 -3.38 -15.92 4.02
C GLU A 128 -2.31 -16.93 3.59
N SER A 129 -2.37 -17.39 2.33
CA SER A 129 -1.39 -18.31 1.76
C SER A 129 0.01 -17.71 1.77
N THR A 130 0.16 -16.44 1.36
CA THR A 130 1.46 -15.75 1.31
C THR A 130 1.99 -15.41 2.70
N ALA A 131 1.12 -15.03 3.64
CA ALA A 131 1.49 -14.72 5.02
C ALA A 131 2.02 -15.96 5.77
N GLY A 132 1.47 -17.14 5.48
CA GLY A 132 1.93 -18.44 6.00
C GLY A 132 3.10 -19.06 5.22
N ALA A 133 3.46 -18.51 4.07
CA ALA A 133 4.50 -19.04 3.19
C ALA A 133 5.94 -18.80 3.72
N SER A 134 6.90 -19.45 3.06
CA SER A 134 8.33 -19.27 3.38
C SER A 134 8.82 -17.84 3.12
N SER A 135 9.92 -17.46 3.79
CA SER A 135 10.59 -16.16 3.59
C SER A 135 10.95 -15.87 2.13
N ASN A 136 11.28 -16.92 1.36
CA ASN A 136 11.62 -16.79 -0.06
C ASN A 136 10.38 -16.43 -0.90
N LEU A 137 9.25 -17.11 -0.65
CA LEU A 137 7.99 -16.80 -1.32
C LEU A 137 7.49 -15.40 -0.97
N GLN A 138 7.63 -14.98 0.29
CA GLN A 138 7.30 -13.60 0.70
C GLN A 138 8.21 -12.55 0.06
N THR A 139 9.48 -12.89 -0.16
CA THR A 139 10.42 -12.02 -0.88
C THR A 139 10.03 -11.90 -2.36
N ALA A 140 9.65 -13.01 -3.00
CA ALA A 140 9.17 -13.01 -4.37
C ALA A 140 7.86 -12.22 -4.51
N ALA A 141 6.90 -12.43 -3.60
CA ALA A 141 5.67 -11.64 -3.56
C ALA A 141 5.98 -10.14 -3.43
N ARG A 142 6.84 -9.75 -2.49
CA ARG A 142 7.26 -8.34 -2.33
C ARG A 142 7.87 -7.78 -3.63
N ALA A 143 8.66 -8.56 -4.36
CA ALA A 143 9.21 -8.14 -5.65
C ALA A 143 8.11 -7.90 -6.69
N ASN A 144 7.10 -8.77 -6.75
CA ASN A 144 5.93 -8.57 -7.61
C ASN A 144 5.18 -7.29 -7.23
N LEU A 145 5.03 -7.01 -5.93
CA LEU A 145 4.37 -5.78 -5.48
C LEU A 145 5.15 -4.52 -5.88
N VAL A 146 6.47 -4.54 -5.73
CA VAL A 146 7.34 -3.45 -6.20
C VAL A 146 7.20 -3.28 -7.71
N ALA A 147 7.10 -4.37 -8.47
CA ALA A 147 6.87 -4.31 -9.91
C ALA A 147 5.50 -3.72 -10.27
N VAL A 148 4.44 -4.02 -9.52
CA VAL A 148 3.11 -3.43 -9.72
C VAL A 148 3.13 -1.92 -9.46
N PHE A 149 3.70 -1.47 -8.35
CA PHE A 149 3.81 -0.04 -8.04
C PHE A 149 4.86 0.69 -8.89
N GLY A 150 5.79 -0.04 -9.50
CA GLY A 150 6.85 0.49 -10.37
C GLY A 150 6.57 0.34 -11.87
N GLY A 151 5.49 -0.35 -12.26
CA GLY A 151 5.14 -0.67 -13.65
C GLY A 151 4.87 0.57 -14.50
N ASP A 152 4.42 1.65 -13.86
CA ASP A 152 4.19 2.94 -14.52
C ASP A 152 5.47 3.81 -14.59
N GLY A 153 6.57 3.36 -13.99
CA GLY A 153 7.90 3.99 -14.07
C GLY A 153 8.05 5.40 -13.49
N SER A 154 6.95 6.08 -13.13
CA SER A 154 6.96 7.45 -12.66
C SER A 154 6.56 7.54 -11.19
N ILE A 155 7.51 7.92 -10.34
CA ILE A 155 7.17 8.54 -9.07
C ILE A 155 6.41 9.83 -9.40
N ALA A 156 5.18 9.93 -8.95
CA ALA A 156 4.51 11.21 -8.97
C ALA A 156 5.13 12.07 -7.86
N THR A 157 5.88 13.11 -8.25
CA THR A 157 6.47 14.06 -7.30
C THR A 157 5.41 14.96 -6.66
N ASN A 158 4.19 14.95 -7.21
CA ASN A 158 3.05 15.69 -6.71
C ASN A 158 2.01 14.72 -6.12
N LEU A 159 1.38 15.15 -5.03
CA LEU A 159 0.17 14.51 -4.52
C LEU A 159 -0.99 14.67 -5.53
N PRO A 160 -1.95 13.73 -5.58
CA PRO A 160 -3.11 13.81 -6.48
C PRO A 160 -3.98 15.05 -6.23
#